data_AF-A0AAW0PQW3-F1
#
_entry.id   AF-A0AAW0PQW3-F1
#
_cell.length_a   1.000
_cell.length_b   1.000
_cell.length_c   1.000
_cell.angle_alpha   90.00
_cell.angle_beta   90.00
_cell.angle_gamma   90.00
#
_symmetry.space_group_name_H-M   'P 1'
#
loop_
_entity.id
_entity.type
_entity.pdbx_description
1 polymer ?
#
loop_
_entity_poly.entity_id
_entity_poly.type
_entity_poly.pdbx_seq_one_letter_code
_entity_poly.pdbx_strand_id
1 'polypeptide(L)'
;MDDYSRVKSTKLVLKGQNKGKKKKHKDKKRKAEDGADKLDIVGGWWTVKRFGEITGTVAIELANNAYVHALDTGLFTLGAPHPDDEGPDPPEQFTAIKLSDTRIALKSGYGNVSGR
;
A
#
# COMPACT_ATOMS: atom_id res chain seq x y z
N MET A 1 10.14 -61.82 -33.09
CA MET A 1 8.66 -61.85 -33.04
C MET A 1 8.27 -60.45 -32.67
N ASP A 2 8.23 -59.58 -33.69
CA ASP A 2 8.10 -58.13 -33.58
C ASP A 2 6.80 -57.72 -34.26
N ASP A 3 5.67 -58.14 -33.67
CA ASP A 3 4.35 -58.06 -34.33
C ASP A 3 3.36 -57.10 -33.65
N TYR A 4 3.77 -56.31 -32.66
CA TYR A 4 2.83 -55.41 -31.95
C TYR A 4 3.27 -53.94 -31.85
N SER A 5 4.28 -53.49 -32.61
CA SER A 5 4.68 -52.07 -32.60
C SER A 5 3.86 -51.18 -33.56
N ARG A 6 2.86 -51.72 -34.26
CA ARG A 6 2.12 -51.00 -35.29
C ARG A 6 0.62 -50.86 -35.00
N VAL A 7 0.29 -50.35 -33.82
CA VAL A 7 -1.08 -49.85 -33.56
C VAL A 7 -1.05 -48.32 -33.65
N LYS A 8 -1.63 -47.79 -34.73
CA LYS A 8 -1.87 -46.35 -34.91
C LYS A 8 -2.79 -45.87 -33.77
N SER A 9 -2.29 -45.01 -32.90
CA SER A 9 -3.10 -44.28 -31.93
C SER A 9 -3.98 -43.26 -32.67
N THR A 10 -5.13 -43.70 -33.17
CA THR A 10 -6.14 -42.79 -33.70
C THR A 10 -6.80 -42.05 -32.52
N LYS A 11 -6.90 -40.73 -32.67
CA LYS A 11 -7.37 -39.81 -31.64
C LYS A 11 -8.80 -40.19 -31.21
N LEU A 12 -8.98 -40.50 -29.93
CA LEU A 12 -10.27 -40.82 -29.34
C LEU A 12 -11.14 -39.55 -29.38
N VAL A 13 -12.14 -39.53 -30.26
CA VAL A 13 -13.03 -38.38 -30.43
C VAL A 13 -14.25 -38.60 -29.53
N LEU A 14 -14.35 -37.83 -28.45
CA LEU A 14 -15.50 -37.84 -27.56
C LEU A 14 -16.66 -37.11 -28.26
N LYS A 15 -17.56 -37.87 -28.88
CA LYS A 15 -18.72 -37.33 -29.60
C LYS A 15 -19.74 -36.84 -28.57
N GLY A 16 -19.85 -35.52 -28.40
CA GLY A 16 -20.87 -34.95 -27.51
C GLY A 16 -20.59 -33.56 -26.91
N GLN A 17 -19.38 -33.00 -27.02
CA GLN A 17 -19.13 -31.66 -26.49
C GLN A 17 -19.26 -30.59 -27.58
N ASN A 18 -20.44 -29.97 -27.58
CA ASN A 18 -20.76 -28.80 -28.38
C ASN A 18 -19.75 -27.67 -28.09
N LYS A 19 -19.10 -27.14 -29.13
CA LYS A 19 -18.10 -26.06 -29.05
C LYS A 19 -18.78 -24.74 -28.63
N GLY A 20 -18.92 -24.52 -27.33
CA GLY A 20 -19.35 -23.24 -26.74
C GLY A 20 -18.16 -22.39 -26.29
N LYS A 21 -17.78 -21.40 -27.10
CA LYS A 21 -16.93 -20.21 -26.84
C LYS A 21 -15.95 -20.29 -25.64
N LYS A 22 -14.67 -20.53 -25.92
CA LYS A 22 -13.56 -20.19 -24.99
C LYS A 22 -13.57 -18.68 -24.73
N LYS A 23 -13.96 -18.23 -23.54
CA LYS A 23 -13.68 -16.88 -23.05
C LYS A 23 -12.16 -16.72 -22.97
N LYS A 24 -11.58 -15.85 -23.79
CA LYS A 24 -10.19 -15.37 -23.59
C LYS A 24 -10.14 -14.73 -22.20
N HIS A 25 -9.38 -15.32 -21.28
CA HIS A 25 -8.89 -14.57 -20.14
C HIS A 25 -7.98 -13.48 -20.72
N LYS A 26 -8.52 -12.27 -20.80
CA LYS A 26 -7.71 -11.07 -21.00
C LYS A 26 -7.00 -10.90 -19.68
N ASP A 27 -5.73 -11.30 -19.62
CA ASP A 27 -4.85 -10.91 -18.53
C ASP A 27 -4.95 -9.39 -18.41
N LYS A 28 -5.70 -8.95 -17.40
CA LYS A 28 -5.78 -7.56 -16.99
C LYS A 28 -4.44 -7.29 -16.35
N LYS A 29 -3.42 -7.08 -17.21
CA LYS A 29 -2.15 -6.47 -16.87
C LYS A 29 -2.54 -5.27 -16.03
N ARG A 30 -2.32 -5.35 -14.71
CA ARG A 30 -2.54 -4.24 -13.80
C ARG A 30 -1.71 -3.12 -14.41
N LYS A 31 -2.39 -2.17 -15.05
CA LYS A 31 -1.81 -0.86 -15.24
C LYS A 31 -1.64 -0.41 -13.79
N ALA A 32 -0.40 -0.45 -13.30
CA ALA A 32 -0.01 0.51 -12.29
C ALA A 32 -0.43 1.83 -12.91
N GLU A 33 -1.53 2.38 -12.40
CA GLU A 33 -1.93 3.72 -12.77
C GLU A 33 -0.78 4.58 -12.27
N ASP A 34 0.10 4.90 -13.21
CA ASP A 34 0.90 6.12 -13.24
C ASP A 34 -0.12 7.29 -13.28
N GLY A 35 -0.92 7.37 -12.21
CA GLY A 35 -1.85 8.43 -11.96
C GLY A 35 -0.98 9.58 -11.55
N ALA A 36 -0.79 10.50 -12.49
CA ALA A 36 -0.16 11.79 -12.31
C ALA A 36 -0.31 12.24 -10.85
N ASP A 37 0.80 12.23 -10.13
CA ASP A 37 0.93 12.73 -8.78
C ASP A 37 0.45 14.18 -8.74
N LYS A 38 -0.87 14.38 -8.59
CA LYS A 38 -1.36 15.55 -7.88
C LYS A 38 -0.83 15.34 -6.47
N LEU A 39 0.38 15.86 -6.23
CA LEU A 39 0.94 15.95 -4.90
C LEU A 39 -0.10 16.73 -4.12
N ASP A 40 -0.82 16.04 -3.23
CA ASP A 40 -1.74 16.70 -2.34
C ASP A 40 -0.88 17.41 -1.31
N ILE A 41 -0.61 18.69 -1.61
CA ILE A 41 0.20 19.56 -0.79
C ILE A 41 -0.78 20.33 0.08
N VAL A 42 -0.80 20.03 1.37
CA VAL A 42 -1.65 20.67 2.38
C VAL A 42 -0.75 21.27 3.44
N GLY A 43 -0.82 22.59 3.66
CA GLY A 43 -0.03 23.25 4.71
C GLY A 43 1.49 23.01 4.67
N GLY A 44 2.06 22.73 3.49
CA GLY A 44 3.48 22.40 3.32
C GLY A 44 3.85 20.93 3.52
N TRP A 45 2.86 20.06 3.73
CA TRP A 45 2.99 18.61 3.81
C TRP A 45 2.58 17.98 2.48
N TRP A 46 3.22 16.87 2.10
CA TRP A 46 2.89 16.16 0.87
C TRP A 46 2.85 14.65 1.11
N THR A 47 1.99 13.98 0.35
CA THR A 47 1.88 12.52 0.39
C THR A 47 3.13 11.87 -0.20
N VAL A 48 3.75 10.98 0.58
CA VAL A 48 4.92 10.21 0.15
C VAL A 48 4.47 8.86 -0.42
N LYS A 49 4.93 8.52 -1.64
CA LYS A 49 4.61 7.24 -2.29
C LYS A 49 5.63 6.13 -2.06
N ARG A 50 6.88 6.48 -1.76
CA ARG A 50 7.99 5.52 -1.63
C ARG A 50 8.49 5.44 -0.20
N PHE A 51 8.68 4.22 0.29
CA PHE A 51 9.17 3.98 1.65
C PHE A 51 10.54 4.60 1.93
N GLY A 52 11.40 4.68 0.91
CA GLY A 52 12.72 5.31 1.03
C GLY A 52 12.71 6.81 1.29
N GLU A 53 11.59 7.48 1.00
CA GLU A 53 11.40 8.92 1.24
C GLU A 53 10.75 9.23 2.59
N ILE A 54 10.27 8.21 3.30
CA ILE A 54 9.66 8.37 4.62
C ILE A 54 10.77 8.51 5.65
N THR A 55 11.34 9.72 5.73
CA THR A 55 12.42 10.07 6.66
C THR A 55 12.22 11.47 7.22
N GLY A 56 12.45 11.65 8.52
CA GLY A 56 12.31 12.95 9.19
C GLY A 56 10.90 13.15 9.73
N THR A 57 10.39 14.38 9.71
CA THR A 57 9.07 14.70 10.25
C THR A 57 7.97 14.21 9.31
N VAL A 58 7.04 13.42 9.82
CA VAL A 58 5.92 12.83 9.08
C VAL A 58 4.63 13.00 9.88
N ALA A 59 3.51 13.12 9.19
CA ALA A 59 2.18 13.07 9.77
C ALA A 59 1.42 11.89 9.19
N ILE A 60 0.44 11.38 9.95
CA ILE A 60 -0.34 10.20 9.56
C ILE A 60 -1.80 10.60 9.57
N GLU A 61 -2.42 10.56 8.40
CA GLU A 61 -3.85 10.77 8.20
C GLU A 61 -4.56 9.42 8.18
N LEU A 62 -5.61 9.25 9.01
CA LEU A 62 -6.40 8.01 9.08
C LEU A 62 -7.82 8.17 8.49
N ALA A 63 -8.32 9.40 8.40
CA ALA A 63 -9.60 9.74 7.80
C ALA A 63 -9.49 11.13 7.15
N ASN A 64 -10.48 11.53 6.35
CA ASN A 64 -10.46 12.80 5.60
C ASN A 64 -10.06 13.99 6.50
N ASN A 65 -8.85 14.49 6.29
CA ASN A 65 -8.19 15.58 7.01
C ASN A 65 -8.05 15.36 8.54
N ALA A 66 -8.13 14.11 9.03
CA ALA A 66 -7.99 13.78 10.44
C ALA A 66 -6.66 13.05 10.69
N TYR A 67 -5.80 13.66 11.49
CA TYR A 67 -4.46 13.16 11.78
C TYR A 67 -4.38 12.42 13.11
N VAL A 68 -3.37 11.56 13.24
CA VAL A 68 -3.10 10.85 14.49
C VAL A 68 -2.50 11.82 15.50
N HIS A 69 -3.21 12.02 16.61
CA HIS A 69 -2.76 12.80 17.75
C HIS A 69 -2.15 11.90 18.80
N ALA A 70 -0.92 12.21 19.24
CA ALA A 70 -0.27 11.48 20.31
C ALA A 70 -0.55 12.14 21.66
N LEU A 71 -1.00 11.35 22.63
CA LEU A 71 -1.18 11.79 24.01
C LEU A 71 0.10 11.56 24.83
N ASP A 72 0.30 12.39 25.85
CA ASP A 72 1.39 12.30 26.83
C ASP A 72 1.40 10.98 27.61
N THR A 73 0.25 10.31 27.67
CA THR A 73 0.07 8.98 28.27
C THR A 73 0.66 7.84 27.43
N GLY A 74 1.16 8.13 26.22
CA GLY A 74 1.67 7.13 25.28
C GLY A 74 0.57 6.44 24.46
N LEU A 75 -0.67 6.93 24.54
CA LEU A 75 -1.79 6.51 23.70
C LEU A 75 -1.89 7.38 22.45
N PHE A 76 -2.51 6.85 21.40
CA PHE A 76 -2.82 7.58 20.18
C PHE A 76 -4.33 7.75 20.05
N THR A 77 -4.76 8.94 19.66
CA THR A 77 -6.13 9.28 19.35
C THR A 77 -6.21 9.83 17.94
N LEU A 78 -7.38 9.76 17.31
CA LEU A 78 -7.61 10.48 16.06
C LEU A 78 -8.02 11.91 16.40
N GLY A 79 -7.32 12.90 15.85
CA GLY A 79 -7.65 14.31 15.96
C GLY A 79 -8.97 14.64 15.26
N ALA A 80 -9.47 15.86 15.51
CA ALA A 80 -10.60 16.37 14.74
C ALA A 80 -10.19 16.55 13.26
N PRO A 81 -11.13 16.45 12.32
CA PRO A 81 -10.84 16.78 10.92
C PRO A 81 -10.46 18.26 10.80
N HIS A 82 -9.31 18.50 10.18
CA HIS A 82 -8.76 19.82 9.90
C HIS A 82 -9.32 20.41 8.60
N PRO A 83 -9.33 21.73 8.45
CA PRO A 83 -9.67 22.38 7.18
C PRO A 83 -8.60 22.10 6.11
N ASP A 84 -8.98 22.14 4.83
CA ASP A 84 -8.16 21.70 3.68
C ASP A 84 -6.82 22.45 3.46
N ASP A 85 -6.56 23.54 4.18
CA ASP A 85 -5.33 24.34 4.05
C ASP A 85 -4.43 24.28 5.32
N GLU A 86 -4.89 23.59 6.38
CA GLU A 86 -4.19 23.52 7.65
C GLU A 86 -3.35 22.24 7.74
N GLY A 87 -2.08 22.41 8.11
CA GLY A 87 -1.16 21.31 8.32
C GLY A 87 -1.36 20.65 9.69
N PRO A 88 -0.82 19.43 9.90
CA PRO A 88 -0.86 18.71 11.16
C PRO A 88 -0.27 19.54 12.32
N ASP A 89 -0.97 19.50 13.45
CA ASP A 89 -0.54 20.16 14.68
C ASP A 89 0.80 19.58 15.18
N PRO A 90 1.61 20.35 15.94
CA PRO A 90 2.83 19.83 16.57
C PRO A 90 2.69 18.47 17.29
N PRO A 91 1.62 18.20 18.08
CA PRO A 91 1.34 16.89 18.67
C PRO A 91 0.99 15.76 17.67
N GLU A 92 0.61 16.10 16.44
CA GLU A 92 0.27 15.16 15.36
C GLU A 92 1.48 14.87 14.45
N GLN A 93 2.62 15.53 14.72
CA GLN A 93 3.87 15.32 14.01
C GLN A 93 4.70 14.21 14.67
N PHE A 94 5.11 13.25 13.85
CA PHE A 94 5.97 12.14 14.22
C PHE A 94 7.33 12.27 13.55
N THR A 95 8.35 11.66 14.14
CA THR A 95 9.64 11.49 13.49
C THR A 95 9.75 10.06 12.96
N ALA A 96 9.77 9.89 11.63
CA ALA A 96 10.09 8.64 10.97
C ALA A 96 11.60 8.42 10.91
N ILE A 97 12.05 7.31 11.48
CA ILE A 97 13.43 6.84 11.47
C ILE A 97 13.47 5.57 10.64
N LYS A 98 14.18 5.60 9.51
CA LYS A 98 14.38 4.41 8.67
C LYS A 98 15.28 3.41 9.40
N LEU A 99 14.75 2.22 9.68
CA LEU A 99 15.50 1.12 10.28
C LEU A 99 16.05 0.18 9.20
N SER A 100 15.25 -0.11 8.18
CA SER A 100 15.64 -0.89 7.00
C SER A 100 14.86 -0.42 5.77
N ASP A 101 15.09 -1.02 4.59
CA ASP A 101 14.31 -0.71 3.38
C ASP A 101 12.81 -1.07 3.47
N THR A 102 12.39 -1.77 4.52
CA THR A 102 11.01 -2.20 4.73
C THR A 102 10.47 -1.90 6.13
N ARG A 103 11.29 -1.33 7.03
CA ARG A 103 10.88 -0.98 8.40
C ARG A 103 11.27 0.46 8.74
N ILE A 104 10.28 1.18 9.28
CA ILE A 104 10.39 2.53 9.81
C ILE A 104 9.94 2.47 11.26
N ALA A 105 10.63 3.19 12.12
CA ALA A 105 10.18 3.50 13.46
C ALA A 105 9.56 4.89 13.45
N LEU A 106 8.43 5.06 14.12
CA LEU A 106 7.77 6.35 14.30
C LEU A 106 7.93 6.76 15.76
N LYS A 107 8.56 7.91 16.00
CA LYS A 107 8.70 8.50 17.32
C LYS A 107 7.74 9.69 17.44
N SER A 108 6.86 9.68 18.43
CA SER A 108 6.06 10.86 18.77
C SER A 108 6.93 11.91 19.47
N GLY A 109 6.67 13.19 19.19
CA GLY A 109 7.34 14.34 19.83
C GLY A 109 7.24 14.36 21.36
N TYR A 110 6.28 13.64 21.96
CA TYR A 110 6.11 13.50 23.42
C TYR A 110 7.07 12.53 24.10
N GLY A 111 7.97 11.88 23.34
CA GLY A 111 8.99 10.98 23.88
C GLY A 111 10.07 11.71 24.69
N ASN A 112 9.70 12.17 25.88
CA ASN A 112 10.64 12.44 26.97
C ASN A 112 11.45 11.17 27.19
N VAL A 113 12.77 11.27 27.00
CA VAL A 113 13.70 10.31 27.57
C VAL A 113 13.65 10.52 29.07
N SER A 114 12.87 9.70 29.80
CA SER A 114 13.07 9.55 31.23
C SER A 114 14.35 8.75 31.45
N GLY A 115 15.48 9.42 31.33
CA GLY A 115 16.78 8.93 31.76
C GLY A 115 16.86 9.05 33.28
N ARG A 116 16.86 7.90 33.95
CA ARG A 116 17.52 7.72 35.24
C ARG A 116 18.37 6.46 35.15
#